data_AF-A0AA43DTK6-F1
#
_entry.id   AF-A0AA43DTK6-F1
#
_cell.length_a   1.000
_cell.length_b   1.000
_cell.length_c   1.000
_cell.angle_alpha   90.00
_cell.angle_beta   90.00
_cell.angle_gamma   90.00
#
_symmetry.space_group_name_H-M   'P 1'
#
loop_
_entity.id
_entity.type
_entity.pdbx_description
1 polymer ?
#
loop_
_entity_poly.entity_id
_entity_poly.type
_entity_poly.pdbx_seq_one_letter_code
_entity_poly.pdbx_strand_id
1 'polypeptide(L)' 'MQPTRRSYSKSFKAQVIKEFGQPGAPIASIALNHNLNANLVHK' A
#
# COMPACT_ATOMS: atom_id res chain seq x y z
N MET A 1 4.99 17.09 19.47
CA MET A 1 5.26 17.10 18.02
C MET A 1 4.11 16.38 17.32
N GLN A 2 3.53 16.95 16.25
CA GLN A 2 2.47 16.27 15.50
C GLN A 2 3.06 15.08 14.72
N PRO A 3 2.40 13.90 14.69
CA PRO A 3 2.86 12.78 13.89
C PRO A 3 2.85 13.18 12.41
N THR A 4 4.01 13.18 11.76
CA THR A 4 4.10 13.41 10.32
C THR A 4 3.58 12.18 9.59
N ARG A 5 2.40 12.30 8.98
CA ARG A 5 1.87 11.25 8.10
C ARG A 5 2.59 11.32 6.76
N ARG A 6 3.07 10.17 6.29
CA ARG A 6 3.66 10.04 4.96
C ARG A 6 2.53 10.19 3.92
N SER A 7 2.66 11.15 3.01
CA SER A 7 1.74 11.32 1.89
C SER A 7 2.28 10.59 0.66
N TYR A 8 1.39 9.93 -0.07
CA TYR A 8 1.72 9.21 -1.30
C TYR A 8 1.02 9.86 -2.48
N SER A 9 1.69 9.89 -3.63
CA SER A 9 1.11 10.40 -4.88
C SER A 9 -0.10 9.56 -5.31
N LYS A 10 -0.96 10.18 -6.13
CA LYS A 10 -2.15 9.49 -6.69
C LYS A 10 -1.75 8.30 -7.56
N SER A 11 -0.67 8.43 -8.34
CA SER A 11 -0.12 7.36 -9.19
C SER A 11 0.34 6.16 -8.37
N PHE A 12 1.05 6.41 -7.26
CA PHE A 12 1.51 5.34 -6.37
C PHE A 12 0.34 4.56 -5.76
N LYS A 13 -0.69 5.26 -5.25
CA LYS A 13 -1.88 4.59 -4.71
C LYS A 13 -2.59 3.73 -5.76
N ALA A 14 -2.69 4.22 -7.00
CA ALA A 14 -3.32 3.47 -8.10
C ALA A 14 -2.52 2.21 -8.47
N GLN A 15 -1.19 2.28 -8.46
CA GLN A 15 -0.33 1.13 -8.70
C GLN A 15 -0.51 0.05 -7.63
N VAL A 16 -0.46 0.45 -6.35
CA VAL A 16 -0.64 -0.48 -5.21
C VAL A 16 -1.99 -1.20 -5.30
N ILE A 17 -3.08 -0.49 -5.61
CA ILE A 17 -4.42 -1.08 -5.76
C ILE A 17 -4.48 -2.07 -6.94
N LYS A 18 -3.85 -1.74 -8.07
CA LYS A 18 -3.82 -2.62 -9.26
C LYS A 18 -3.09 -3.93 -8.98
N GLU A 19 -1.97 -3.87 -8.27
CA GLU A 19 -1.21 -5.04 -7.84
C GLU A 19 -2.03 -5.90 -6.86
N PHE A 20 -2.81 -5.26 -5.99
CA PHE A 20 -3.71 -5.93 -5.04
C PHE A 20 -4.89 -6.64 -5.70
N GLY A 21 -5.39 -6.10 -6.82
CA GLY A 21 -6.48 -6.71 -7.59
C GLY A 21 -6.08 -7.97 -8.37
N GLN A 22 -4.80 -8.38 -8.33
CA GLN A 22 -4.35 -9.60 -9.01
C GLN A 22 -4.80 -10.85 -8.24
N PRO A 23 -5.46 -11.82 -8.90
CA PRO A 23 -5.86 -13.07 -8.26
C PRO A 23 -4.66 -13.81 -7.66
N GLY A 24 -4.73 -14.15 -6.36
CA GLY A 24 -3.70 -14.93 -5.67
C GLY A 24 -2.50 -14.12 -5.17
N ALA A 25 -2.49 -12.78 -5.31
CA ALA A 25 -1.40 -11.97 -4.77
C ALA A 25 -1.52 -11.81 -3.24
N PRO A 26 -0.48 -12.12 -2.44
CA PRO A 26 -0.54 -11.94 -1.01
C PRO A 26 -0.43 -10.45 -0.65
N ILE A 27 -1.49 -9.95 0.01
CA ILE A 27 -1.62 -8.59 0.55
C ILE A 27 -0.35 -8.13 1.29
N ALA A 28 0.16 -9.00 2.16
CA ALA A 28 1.35 -8.74 2.95
C ALA A 28 2.59 -8.60 2.07
N SER A 29 2.75 -9.43 1.03
CA SER A 29 3.89 -9.36 0.11
C SER A 29 3.91 -8.06 -0.68
N ILE A 30 2.75 -7.60 -1.15
CA ILE A 30 2.63 -6.30 -1.84
C ILE A 30 3.00 -5.16 -0.90
N ALA A 31 2.46 -5.15 0.33
CA ALA A 31 2.78 -4.13 1.31
C ALA A 31 4.28 -4.11 1.66
N LEU A 32 4.89 -5.29 1.86
CA LEU A 32 6.32 -5.43 2.12
C LEU A 32 7.17 -4.91 0.94
N ASN A 33 6.83 -5.26 -0.30
CA ASN A 33 7.53 -4.78 -1.49
C ASN A 33 7.55 -3.25 -1.59
N HIS A 34 6.46 -2.59 -1.15
CA HIS A 34 6.34 -1.13 -1.16
C HIS A 34 6.78 -0.46 0.15
N ASN A 35 7.34 -1.21 1.11
CA ASN A 35 7.66 -0.74 2.46
C ASN A 35 6.46 -0.03 3.15
N LEU A 36 5.27 -0.53 2.87
CA LEU A 36 4.01 -0.08 3.46
C LEU A 36 3.65 -0.95 4.65
N ASN A 37 3.04 -0.33 5.65
CA ASN A 37 2.35 -1.10 6.68
C ASN A 37 1.14 -1.78 6.04
N ALA A 38 1.04 -3.11 6.15
CA ALA A 38 -0.08 -3.87 5.56
C ALA A 38 -1.45 -3.41 6.11
N ASN A 39 -1.51 -2.91 7.34
CA ASN A 39 -2.72 -2.32 7.92
C ASN A 39 -3.15 -1.02 7.24
N LEU A 40 -2.24 -0.34 6.55
CA LEU A 40 -2.49 0.88 5.80
C LEU A 40 -3.18 0.58 4.45
N VAL A 41 -3.08 -0.67 3.99
CA VAL A 41 -3.76 -1.18 2.79
C VAL A 41 -5.11 -1.81 3.15
N HIS A 42 -5.39 -2.03 4.43
CA HIS A 42 -6.69 -2.46 4.93
C HIS A 42 -7.61 -1.25 5.19
N LYS A 43 -8.54 -0.98 4.27
CA LYS A 43 -9.88 -0.47 4.54
C LYS A 43 -10.80 -0.69 3.35
#